data_AF-K1RQI5-F1
#
_entry.id   AF-K1RQI5-F1
#
_cell.length_a   1.000
_cell.length_b   1.000
_cell.length_c   1.000
_cell.angle_alpha   90.00
_cell.angle_beta   90.00
_cell.angle_gamma   90.00
#
_symmetry.space_group_name_H-M   'P 1'
#
loop_
_entity.id
_entity.type
_entity.pdbx_description
1 polymer ?
#
loop_
_entity_poly.entity_id
_entity_poly.type
_entity_poly.pdbx_seq_one_letter_code
_entity_poly.pdbx_strand_id
1 'polypeptide(L)' 'LARRILRDVCERGRTMQSVISQYTTTVKPMHEEFVEPSKKYADVIIPEGGFNSVAVSMLIRSIQSQINAK' A
#
# COMPACT_ATOMS: atom_id res chain seq x y z
N LEU A 1 -6.24 7.85 1.47
CA LEU A 1 -5.89 9.17 2.06
C LEU A 1 -5.99 9.18 3.59
N ALA A 2 -7.12 8.79 4.19
CA ALA A 2 -7.34 8.88 5.66
C ALA A 2 -6.20 8.30 6.52
N ARG A 3 -5.72 7.07 6.21
CA ARG A 3 -4.56 6.46 6.90
C ARG A 3 -3.29 7.31 6.83
N ARG A 4 -3.05 7.98 5.69
CA ARG A 4 -1.87 8.84 5.50
C ARG A 4 -1.98 10.13 6.30
N ILE A 5 -3.17 10.74 6.36
CA ILE A 5 -3.40 11.95 7.17
C ILE A 5 -3.13 11.64 8.63
N LEU A 6 -3.74 10.57 9.17
CA LEU A 6 -3.52 10.15 10.55
C LEU A 6 -2.03 9.93 10.85
N ARG A 7 -1.34 9.15 10.02
CA ARG A 7 0.10 8.89 10.18
C ARG A 7 0.94 10.17 10.10
N ASP A 8 0.75 11.00 9.07
CA ASP A 8 1.59 12.18 8.84
C ASP A 8 1.35 13.28 9.89
N VAL A 9 0.15 13.38 10.46
CA VAL A 9 -0.17 14.32 11.56
C VAL A 9 0.33 13.77 12.90
N CYS A 10 -0.03 12.52 13.25
CA CYS A 10 0.24 11.96 14.58
C CYS A 10 1.70 11.53 14.77
N GLU A 11 2.35 10.96 13.75
CA GLU A 11 3.69 10.37 13.89
C GLU A 11 4.80 11.28 13.33
N ARG A 12 4.47 12.18 12.40
CA ARG A 12 5.46 13.01 11.68
C ARG A 12 5.30 14.51 11.91
N GLY A 13 4.33 14.92 12.73
CA GLY A 13 4.13 16.33 13.12
C GLY A 13 3.74 17.27 11.99
N ARG A 14 3.15 16.77 10.89
CA ARG A 14 2.72 17.62 9.76
C ARG A 14 1.35 18.22 10.00
N THR A 15 1.08 19.38 9.40
CA THR A 15 -0.26 19.97 9.40
C THR A 15 -1.17 19.29 8.38
N MET A 16 -2.46 19.24 8.69
CA MET A 16 -3.47 18.61 7.81
C MET A 16 -3.49 19.25 6.41
N GLN A 17 -3.38 20.58 6.35
CA GLN A 17 -3.36 21.35 5.11
C GLN A 17 -2.16 21.00 4.24
N SER A 18 -0.97 20.84 4.84
CA SER A 18 0.25 20.43 4.13
C SER A 18 0.09 19.03 3.52
N VAL A 19 -0.49 18.09 4.27
CA VAL A 19 -0.70 16.71 3.80
C VAL A 19 -1.72 16.66 2.66
N ILE A 20 -2.82 17.41 2.75
CA ILE A 20 -3.83 17.48 1.68
C ILE A 20 -3.24 18.12 0.42
N SER A 21 -2.53 19.24 0.57
CA SER A 21 -1.89 19.92 -0.55
C SER A 21 -0.91 18.98 -1.25
N GLN A 22 0.00 18.35 -0.51
CA GLN A 22 0.96 17.40 -1.07
C GLN A 22 0.26 16.22 -1.76
N TYR A 23 -0.80 15.69 -1.15
CA TYR A 23 -1.53 14.56 -1.73
C TYR A 23 -2.12 14.90 -3.09
N THR A 24 -2.78 16.05 -3.20
CA THR A 24 -3.47 16.45 -4.43
C THR A 24 -2.51 16.90 -5.52
N THR A 25 -1.42 17.59 -5.18
CA THR A 25 -0.49 18.16 -6.18
C THR A 25 0.54 17.18 -6.70
N THR A 26 0.99 16.23 -5.87
CA THR A 26 2.10 15.35 -6.24
C THR A 26 1.72 13.88 -6.16
N VAL A 27 1.14 13.44 -5.05
CA VAL A 27 0.98 12.00 -4.79
C VAL A 27 -0.09 11.38 -5.67
N LYS A 28 -1.25 12.03 -5.80
CA LYS A 28 -2.37 11.50 -6.58
C LYS A 28 -2.04 11.42 -8.08
N PRO A 29 -1.52 12.49 -8.74
CA PRO A 29 -1.12 12.41 -10.14
C PRO A 29 -0.06 11.32 -10.38
N MET A 30 0.98 11.26 -9.54
CA MET A 30 2.03 10.25 -9.68
C MET A 30 1.51 8.82 -9.44
N HIS A 31 0.53 8.65 -8.55
CA HIS A 31 -0.12 7.36 -8.36
C HIS A 31 -0.90 6.95 -9.61
N GLU A 32 -1.71 7.84 -10.18
CA GLU A 32 -2.52 7.56 -11.37
C GLU A 32 -1.65 7.32 -12.61
N GLU A 33 -0.54 8.03 -12.76
CA GLU A 33 0.34 7.95 -13.91
C GLU A 33 1.32 6.76 -13.84
N PHE A 34 1.85 6.43 -12.66
CA PHE A 34 2.94 5.44 -12.54
C PHE A 34 2.58 4.21 -11.71
N VAL A 35 1.80 4.36 -10.63
CA VAL A 35 1.54 3.26 -9.68
C VAL A 35 0.35 2.42 -10.12
N GLU A 36 -0.80 3.03 -10.44
CA GLU A 36 -2.00 2.31 -10.87
C GLU A 36 -1.74 1.47 -12.14
N PRO A 37 -1.02 1.97 -13.18
CA PRO A 37 -0.74 1.16 -14.36
C PRO A 37 0.15 -0.07 -14.07
N SER A 38 0.98 -0.03 -13.04
CA SER A 38 1.82 -1.18 -12.67
C SER A 38 1.02 -2.36 -12.13
N LYS A 39 -0.20 -2.12 -11.62
CA LYS A 39 -1.10 -3.14 -11.08
C LYS A 39 -1.45 -4.23 -12.10
N LYS A 40 -1.43 -3.91 -13.40
CA LYS A 40 -1.71 -4.87 -14.48
C LYS A 40 -0.68 -6.00 -14.61
N TYR A 41 0.49 -5.83 -14.00
CA TYR A 41 1.56 -6.83 -14.01
C TYR A 41 1.56 -7.73 -12.77
N ALA A 42 0.66 -7.52 -11.81
CA ALA A 42 0.61 -8.32 -10.60
C ALA A 42 -0.10 -9.66 -10.86
N ASP A 43 0.52 -10.77 -10.45
CA ASP A 43 -0.09 -12.10 -10.51
C ASP A 43 -1.29 -12.24 -9.56
N VAL A 44 -1.21 -11.56 -8.41
CA VAL A 44 -2.24 -11.60 -7.35
C VAL A 44 -2.47 -10.20 -6.79
N ILE A 45 -3.74 -9.82 -6.64
CA ILE A 45 -4.16 -8.57 -5.99
C ILE A 45 -4.75 -8.92 -4.62
N ILE A 46 -4.21 -8.32 -3.56
CA ILE A 46 -4.69 -8.54 -2.18
C ILE A 46 -5.52 -7.34 -1.71
N PRO A 47 -6.85 -7.48 -1.56
CA PRO A 47 -7.69 -6.44 -0.99
C PRO A 47 -7.48 -6.33 0.52
N GLU A 48 -7.84 -5.17 1.10
CA GLU A 48 -7.78 -4.86 2.54
C GLU A 48 -6.39 -4.85 3.19
N GLY A 49 -5.34 -5.24 2.44
CA GLY A 49 -3.96 -5.20 2.87
C GLY A 49 -3.74 -6.06 4.11
N GLY A 50 -3.21 -5.46 5.19
CA GLY A 50 -2.81 -6.18 6.42
C GLY A 50 -3.95 -6.76 7.25
N PHE A 51 -5.22 -6.45 6.94
CA PHE A 51 -6.37 -7.01 7.65
C PHE A 51 -6.87 -8.33 7.05
N ASN A 52 -6.41 -8.67 5.84
CA ASN A 52 -6.78 -9.92 5.19
C ASN A 52 -5.86 -11.06 5.66
N SER A 53 -6.17 -11.61 6.83
CA SER A 53 -5.42 -12.72 7.44
C SER A 53 -5.33 -13.94 6.52
N VAL A 54 -6.36 -14.19 5.71
CA VAL A 54 -6.39 -15.28 4.72
C VAL A 54 -5.32 -15.05 3.65
N ALA A 55 -5.30 -13.89 3.01
CA ALA A 55 -4.29 -13.57 1.99
C ALA A 55 -2.86 -13.58 2.54
N VAL A 56 -2.66 -13.07 3.75
CA VAL A 56 -1.36 -13.12 4.44
C VAL A 56 -0.93 -14.58 4.68
N SER A 57 -1.84 -15.44 5.15
CA SER A 57 -1.52 -16.85 5.37
C SER A 57 -1.17 -17.59 4.07
N MET A 58 -1.84 -17.27 2.96
CA MET A 58 -1.53 -17.83 1.64
C MET A 58 -0.12 -17.45 1.18
N LEU A 59 0.28 -16.18 1.38
CA LEU A 59 1.63 -15.72 1.06
C LEU A 59 2.69 -16.44 1.92
N ILE A 60 2.48 -16.51 3.24
CA ILE A 60 3.40 -17.20 4.16
C ILE A 60 3.58 -18.66 3.73
N ARG A 61 2.49 -19.35 3.43
CA ARG A 61 2.53 -20.76 3.01
C ARG A 61 3.23 -20.94 1.67
N SER A 62 3.01 -20.03 0.72
CA SER A 62 3.71 -20.04 -0.58
C SER A 62 5.22 -19.89 -0.39
N ILE A 63 5.65 -18.92 0.43
CA ILE A 63 7.07 -18.70 0.76
C ILE A 63 7.67 -19.94 1.44
N GLN A 64 6.99 -20.51 2.45
CA GLN A 64 7.46 -21.73 3.12
C GLN A 64 7.58 -22.91 2.15
N SER A 65 6.64 -23.07 1.22
CA SER A 65 6.70 -24.11 0.20
C SER A 65 7.91 -23.94 -0.73
N GLN A 66 8.26 -22.71 -1.10
CA GLN A 66 9.42 -22.42 -1.94
C GLN A 66 10.74 -22.65 -1.20
N ILE A 67 10.78 -22.37 0.11
CA ILE A 67 11.96 -22.62 0.95
C ILE A 67 12.17 -24.12 1.15
N ASN A 68 11.12 -24.88 1.45
CA ASN A 68 11.19 -26.32 1.73
C ASN A 68 11.34 -27.20 0.49
N ALA A 69 11.08 -26.65 -0.71
CA ALA A 69 11.30 -27.33 -1.98
C ALA A 69 12.77 -27.27 -2.44
N LYS A 70 13.62 -26.53 -1.74
CA LYS A 70 15.09 -26.61 -1.83
C LYS A 70 15.63 -27.61 -0.83
#